data_AF-A0A1I6XXT8-F1
#
_entry.id   AF-A0A1I6XXT8-F1
#
_cell.length_a   1.000
_cell.length_b   1.000
_cell.length_c   1.000
_cell.angle_alpha   90.00
_cell.angle_beta   90.00
_cell.angle_gamma   90.00
#
_symmetry.space_group_name_H-M   'P 1'
#
loop_
_entity.id
_entity.type
_entity.pdbx_description
1 polymer ?
#
loop_
_entity_poly.entity_id
_entity_poly.type
_entity_poly.pdbx_seq_one_letter_code
_entity_poly.pdbx_strand_id
1 'polypeptide(L)'
;MRRTPDIISAARGQWKEIHPELDTSSMEIVGRVLRTAAVLRQRLDTVLGDEGLNRAEFDLLSALRRSGEPVTPGRLNGLMVASGAATTKRVQQLAERGLLERIRDQHDRRSARVRITDHGAELIDRAFARNLEAERELLAGMNTKQREAVSGGLAELLRSLEGPPAPAPPASSQPD
;
A
#
# COMPACT_ATOMS: atom_id res chain seq x y z
N MET A 1 7.80 -28.42 16.33
CA MET A 1 6.42 -27.88 16.29
C MET A 1 5.94 -27.93 14.85
N ARG A 2 4.97 -28.79 14.50
CA ARG A 2 4.42 -28.84 13.13
C ARG A 2 3.68 -27.53 12.88
N ARG A 3 4.09 -26.73 11.88
CA ARG A 3 3.31 -25.56 11.45
C ARG A 3 2.03 -26.06 10.82
N THR A 4 0.88 -25.64 11.33
CA THR A 4 -0.40 -25.84 10.65
C THR A 4 -0.33 -25.18 9.27
N PRO A 5 -0.63 -25.90 8.18
CA PRO A 5 -0.62 -25.32 6.84
C PRO A 5 -1.67 -24.21 6.76
N ASP A 6 -1.27 -23.07 6.19
CA ASP A 6 -2.19 -21.98 5.90
C ASP A 6 -3.03 -22.27 4.64
N ILE A 7 -3.99 -21.39 4.36
CA ILE A 7 -4.89 -21.52 3.20
C ILE A 7 -4.17 -21.59 1.86
N ILE A 8 -2.99 -20.97 1.74
CA ILE A 8 -2.19 -20.98 0.51
C ILE A 8 -1.46 -22.32 0.36
N SER A 9 -0.91 -22.86 1.44
CA SER A 9 -0.33 -24.21 1.43
C SER A 9 -1.38 -25.28 1.08
N ALA A 10 -2.60 -25.16 1.60
CA ALA A 10 -3.70 -26.05 1.25
C ALA A 10 -4.08 -25.93 -0.24
N ALA A 11 -4.26 -24.70 -0.74
CA ALA A 11 -4.59 -24.46 -2.15
C ALA A 11 -3.50 -24.98 -3.10
N ARG A 12 -2.22 -24.79 -2.76
CA ARG A 12 -1.11 -25.31 -3.57
C ARG A 12 -1.12 -26.84 -3.64
N GLY A 13 -1.41 -27.51 -2.52
CA GLY A 13 -1.53 -28.98 -2.49
C GLY A 13 -2.58 -29.49 -3.47
N GLN A 14 -3.76 -28.89 -3.47
CA GLN A 14 -4.85 -29.21 -4.40
C GLN A 14 -4.44 -29.01 -5.86
N TRP A 15 -3.82 -27.87 -6.18
CA TRP A 15 -3.37 -27.61 -7.55
C TRP A 15 -2.28 -28.55 -8.03
N LYS A 16 -1.38 -28.98 -7.14
CA LYS A 16 -0.35 -29.96 -7.46
C LYS A 16 -0.92 -31.36 -7.72
N GLU A 17 -2.04 -31.71 -7.09
CA GLU A 17 -2.75 -32.96 -7.37
C GLU A 17 -3.45 -32.93 -8.73
N ILE A 18 -4.02 -31.78 -9.11
CA ILE A 18 -4.74 -31.60 -10.39
C ILE A 18 -3.75 -31.46 -11.57
N HIS A 19 -2.66 -30.71 -11.37
CA HIS A 19 -1.65 -30.40 -12.38
C HIS A 19 -0.23 -30.68 -11.86
N PRO A 20 0.17 -31.95 -11.73
CA PRO A 20 1.48 -32.34 -11.20
C PRO A 20 2.67 -31.88 -12.05
N GLU A 21 2.44 -31.55 -13.33
CA GLU A 21 3.43 -31.03 -14.27
C GLU A 21 3.77 -29.54 -14.08
N LEU A 22 2.89 -28.77 -13.42
CA LEU A 22 3.08 -27.32 -13.26
C LEU A 22 3.90 -26.99 -12.01
N ASP A 23 4.83 -26.05 -12.15
CA ASP A 23 5.49 -25.46 -10.98
C ASP A 23 4.56 -24.48 -10.26
N THR A 24 4.02 -24.91 -9.13
CA THR A 24 3.14 -24.11 -8.26
C THR A 24 3.88 -23.39 -7.14
N SER A 25 5.22 -23.39 -7.14
CA SER A 25 6.05 -22.79 -6.08
C SER A 25 5.77 -21.29 -5.89
N SER A 26 5.49 -20.56 -6.96
CA SER A 26 5.16 -19.13 -6.95
C SER A 26 3.94 -18.78 -6.10
N MET A 27 2.99 -19.71 -5.96
CA MET A 27 1.79 -19.53 -5.14
C MET A 27 2.13 -19.28 -3.67
N GLU A 28 3.21 -19.87 -3.16
CA GLU A 28 3.62 -19.74 -1.76
C GLU A 28 3.97 -18.29 -1.41
N ILE A 29 4.51 -17.52 -2.35
CA ILE A 29 4.88 -16.11 -2.13
C ILE A 29 3.72 -15.21 -2.56
N VAL A 30 3.31 -15.29 -3.83
CA VAL A 30 2.30 -14.37 -4.40
C VAL A 30 0.97 -14.52 -3.66
N GLY A 31 0.53 -15.75 -3.41
CA GLY A 31 -0.72 -16.03 -2.70
C GLY A 31 -0.69 -15.50 -1.27
N ARG A 32 0.43 -15.65 -0.55
CA ARG A 32 0.57 -15.12 0.81
C ARG A 32 0.62 -13.61 0.85
N VAL A 33 1.31 -12.96 -0.10
CA VAL A 33 1.33 -11.50 -0.21
C VAL A 33 -0.07 -10.96 -0.43
N LEU A 34 -0.81 -11.50 -1.42
CA LEU A 34 -2.17 -11.07 -1.72
C LEU A 34 -3.13 -11.29 -0.54
N ARG A 35 -3.05 -12.47 0.10
CA ARG A 35 -3.89 -12.78 1.27
C ARG A 35 -3.56 -11.88 2.46
N THR A 36 -2.28 -11.68 2.74
CA THR A 36 -1.81 -10.81 3.82
C THR A 36 -2.27 -9.37 3.60
N ALA A 37 -2.08 -8.85 2.38
CA ALA A 37 -2.54 -7.52 2.01
C ALA A 37 -4.07 -7.37 2.17
N ALA A 38 -4.85 -8.37 1.78
CA ALA A 38 -6.30 -8.36 1.97
C ALA A 38 -6.70 -8.31 3.46
N VAL A 39 -6.07 -9.12 4.30
CA VAL A 39 -6.33 -9.14 5.75
C VAL A 39 -5.92 -7.83 6.41
N LEU A 40 -4.73 -7.31 6.10
CA LEU A 40 -4.24 -6.04 6.63
C LEU A 40 -5.16 -4.88 6.23
N ARG A 41 -5.56 -4.79 4.95
CA ARG A 41 -6.53 -3.79 4.48
C ARG A 41 -7.83 -3.86 5.28
N GLN A 42 -8.44 -5.04 5.38
CA GLN A 42 -9.70 -5.20 6.11
C GLN A 42 -9.62 -4.72 7.57
N ARG A 43 -8.52 -5.02 8.27
CA ARG A 43 -8.33 -4.65 9.67
C ARG A 43 -8.02 -3.16 9.84
N LEU A 44 -7.09 -2.64 9.06
CA LEU A 44 -6.63 -1.26 9.19
C LEU A 44 -7.61 -0.24 8.60
N ASP A 45 -8.42 -0.61 7.62
CA ASP A 45 -9.41 0.31 7.02
C ASP A 45 -10.55 0.62 8.00
N THR A 46 -10.86 -0.29 8.94
CA THR A 46 -11.82 -0.02 10.02
C THR A 46 -11.31 1.12 10.92
N VAL A 47 -10.03 1.08 11.29
CA VAL A 47 -9.38 2.09 12.15
C VAL A 47 -9.39 3.47 11.48
N LEU A 48 -9.15 3.53 10.17
CA LEU A 48 -9.25 4.78 9.43
C LEU A 48 -10.70 5.27 9.32
N GLY A 49 -11.65 4.35 9.13
CA GLY A 49 -13.08 4.65 9.07
C GLY A 49 -13.58 5.33 10.35
N ASP A 50 -13.10 4.90 11.52
CA ASP A 50 -13.42 5.54 12.81
C ASP A 50 -12.93 7.00 12.89
N GLU A 51 -11.88 7.36 12.14
CA GLU A 51 -11.38 8.74 12.00
C GLU A 51 -12.06 9.50 10.85
N GLY A 52 -13.05 8.89 10.20
CA GLY A 52 -13.74 9.47 9.05
C GLY A 52 -12.84 9.56 7.81
N LEU A 53 -11.83 8.71 7.69
CA LEU A 53 -10.91 8.66 6.55
C LEU A 53 -11.02 7.32 5.83
N ASN A 54 -10.91 7.34 4.51
CA ASN A 54 -10.55 6.12 3.76
C ASN A 54 -9.04 6.02 3.56
N ARG A 55 -8.56 4.84 3.15
CA ARG A 55 -7.13 4.56 2.93
C ARG A 55 -6.45 5.58 2.02
N ALA A 56 -7.11 5.97 0.95
CA ALA A 56 -6.52 6.86 -0.04
C ALA A 56 -6.49 8.33 0.42
N GLU A 57 -7.46 8.74 1.25
CA GLU A 57 -7.42 10.04 1.93
C GLU A 57 -6.32 10.08 2.99
N PHE A 58 -6.19 9.00 3.77
CA PHE A 58 -5.12 8.86 4.76
C PHE A 58 -3.72 8.92 4.11
N ASP A 59 -3.50 8.18 3.01
CA ASP A 59 -2.22 8.20 2.29
C ASP A 59 -1.92 9.59 1.72
N LEU A 60 -2.92 10.26 1.14
CA LEU A 60 -2.78 11.62 0.60
C LEU A 60 -2.45 12.64 1.70
N LEU A 61 -3.20 12.65 2.80
CA LEU A 61 -2.95 13.54 3.94
C LEU A 61 -1.58 13.26 4.57
N SER A 62 -1.20 11.98 4.68
CA SER A 62 0.12 11.58 5.20
C SER A 62 1.24 12.08 4.29
N ALA A 63 1.09 11.98 2.97
CA ALA A 63 2.06 12.49 2.01
C ALA A 63 2.23 14.00 2.12
N LEU A 64 1.14 14.76 2.25
CA LEU A 64 1.18 16.21 2.46
C LEU A 64 1.75 16.60 3.82
N ARG A 65 1.43 15.83 4.87
CA ARG A 65 1.98 16.06 6.21
C ARG A 65 3.50 15.87 6.22
N ARG A 66 4.00 14.84 5.51
CA ARG A 66 5.44 14.57 5.36
C ARG A 66 6.16 15.55 4.44
N SER A 67 5.48 16.15 3.45
CA SER A 67 6.13 17.10 2.55
C SER A 67 6.47 18.42 3.23
N GLY A 68 5.70 18.84 4.24
CA GLY A 68 5.93 20.09 5.00
C GLY A 68 5.75 21.39 4.22
N GLU A 69 5.61 21.31 2.90
CA GLU A 69 5.39 22.42 1.99
C GLU A 69 4.20 22.14 1.05
N PRO A 70 3.58 23.19 0.47
CA PRO A 70 2.58 23.01 -0.57
C PRO A 70 3.14 22.22 -1.76
N VAL A 71 2.39 21.29 -2.34
CA VAL A 71 2.86 20.51 -3.51
C VAL A 71 1.87 20.58 -4.66
N THR A 72 2.36 20.38 -5.89
CA THR A 72 1.50 20.24 -7.05
C THR A 72 0.80 18.86 -7.02
N PRO A 73 -0.38 18.71 -7.65
CA PRO A 73 -1.05 17.41 -7.77
C PRO A 73 -0.17 16.33 -8.41
N GLY A 74 0.68 16.71 -9.38
CA GLY A 74 1.63 15.80 -10.01
C GLY A 74 2.69 15.28 -9.03
N ARG A 75 3.28 16.16 -8.22
CA ARG A 75 4.22 15.76 -7.16
C ARG A 75 3.53 14.94 -6.07
N LEU A 76 2.30 15.31 -5.70
CA LEU A 76 1.51 14.56 -4.72
C LEU A 76 1.28 13.12 -5.15
N ASN A 77 0.97 12.88 -6.43
CA ASN A 77 0.83 11.52 -6.97
C ASN A 77 2.09 10.67 -6.81
N GLY A 78 3.28 11.27 -6.97
CA GLY A 78 4.55 10.57 -6.79
C GLY A 78 4.92 10.30 -5.32
N LEU A 79 4.27 10.97 -4.36
CA LEU A 79 4.53 10.80 -2.92
C LEU A 79 3.57 9.80 -2.25
N MET A 80 2.50 9.40 -2.95
CA MET A 80 1.49 8.46 -2.45
C MET A 80 1.99 7.02 -2.58
N VAL A 81 1.74 6.21 -1.55
CA VAL A 81 2.07 4.77 -1.52
C VAL A 81 1.09 3.99 -2.39
N ALA A 82 -0.18 4.41 -2.43
CA ALA A 82 -1.17 3.82 -3.33
C ALA A 82 -1.06 4.45 -4.73
N SER A 83 -0.70 3.65 -5.74
CA SER A 83 -0.67 4.10 -7.13
C SER A 83 -2.09 4.36 -7.65
N GLY A 84 -2.37 5.61 -8.09
CA GLY A 84 -3.36 5.86 -9.14
C GLY A 84 -4.50 6.88 -8.90
N ALA A 85 -4.54 7.84 -9.83
CA ALA A 85 -5.67 8.26 -10.67
C ALA A 85 -6.86 9.08 -10.13
N ALA A 86 -7.05 9.29 -8.82
CA ALA A 86 -8.23 10.07 -8.34
C ALA A 86 -7.89 11.30 -7.45
N THR A 87 -6.69 11.85 -7.60
CA THR A 87 -6.19 12.92 -6.73
C THR A 87 -7.02 14.21 -6.83
N THR A 88 -7.53 14.57 -8.00
CA THR A 88 -8.29 15.83 -8.15
C THR A 88 -9.61 15.83 -7.39
N LYS A 89 -10.43 14.77 -7.54
CA LYS A 89 -11.72 14.63 -6.83
C LYS A 89 -11.49 14.52 -5.33
N ARG A 90 -10.49 13.75 -4.92
CA ARG A 90 -10.15 13.56 -3.50
C ARG A 90 -9.64 14.84 -2.85
N VAL A 91 -8.75 15.57 -3.52
CA VAL A 91 -8.28 16.89 -3.05
C VAL A 91 -9.47 17.84 -2.90
N GLN A 92 -10.42 17.81 -3.82
CA GLN A 92 -11.61 18.66 -3.71
C GLN A 92 -12.46 18.28 -2.48
N GLN A 93 -12.77 16.99 -2.29
CA GLN A 93 -13.56 16.53 -1.13
C GLN A 93 -12.87 16.85 0.20
N LEU A 94 -11.55 16.67 0.28
CA LEU A 94 -10.78 16.99 1.47
C LEU A 94 -10.69 18.51 1.72
N ALA A 95 -10.67 19.32 0.66
CA ALA A 95 -10.74 20.78 0.78
C ALA A 95 -12.13 21.26 1.22
N GLU A 96 -13.20 20.65 0.72
CA GLU A 96 -14.58 20.90 1.17
C GLU A 96 -14.76 20.55 2.66
N ARG A 97 -14.03 19.53 3.14
CA ARG A 97 -13.95 19.16 4.57
C ARG A 97 -12.99 20.04 5.39
N GLY A 98 -12.34 21.03 4.79
CA GLY A 98 -11.41 21.93 5.48
C GLY A 98 -10.09 21.27 5.93
N LEU A 99 -9.77 20.07 5.42
CA LEU A 99 -8.54 19.34 5.75
C LEU A 99 -7.36 19.77 4.88
N LEU A 100 -7.66 20.32 3.70
CA LEU A 100 -6.70 20.83 2.73
C LEU A 100 -7.13 22.20 2.23
N GLU A 101 -6.19 22.95 1.67
CA GLU A 101 -6.52 24.13 0.89
C GLU A 101 -5.74 24.18 -0.42
N ARG A 102 -6.37 24.79 -1.42
CA ARG A 102 -5.79 25.01 -2.74
C ARG A 102 -5.21 26.41 -2.81
N ILE A 103 -3.90 26.48 -3.00
CA ILE A 103 -3.18 27.72 -3.24
C ILE A 103 -3.17 27.94 -4.75
N ARG A 104 -3.86 29.00 -5.19
CA ARG A 104 -3.81 29.44 -6.58
C ARG A 104 -2.52 30.22 -6.80
N ASP A 105 -1.77 29.84 -7.82
CA ASP A 105 -0.70 30.69 -8.32
C ASP A 105 -1.33 31.85 -9.09
N GLN A 106 -0.85 33.09 -8.86
CA GLN A 106 -1.35 34.27 -9.55
C GLN A 106 -0.97 34.29 -11.03
N HIS A 107 0.06 33.52 -11.42
CA HIS A 107 0.61 33.53 -12.79
C HIS A 107 0.25 32.29 -13.61
N ASP A 108 -0.16 31.19 -12.98
CA ASP A 108 -0.55 29.97 -13.69
C ASP A 108 -1.63 29.15 -12.95
N ARG A 109 -2.85 29.14 -13.50
CA ARG A 109 -3.99 28.36 -12.97
C ARG A 109 -3.77 26.85 -13.07
N ARG A 110 -2.83 26.38 -13.90
CA ARG A 110 -2.43 24.96 -14.00
C ARG A 110 -1.45 24.55 -12.89
N SER A 111 -0.85 25.51 -12.20
CA SER A 111 0.10 25.31 -11.09
C SER A 111 -0.55 25.43 -9.70
N ALA A 112 -1.85 25.11 -9.59
CA ALA A 112 -2.52 25.09 -8.28
C ALA A 112 -1.81 24.11 -7.34
N ARG A 113 -1.28 24.62 -6.23
CA ARG A 113 -0.64 23.82 -5.17
C ARG A 113 -1.68 23.47 -4.12
N VAL A 114 -1.42 22.39 -3.40
CA VAL A 114 -2.26 21.93 -2.29
C VAL A 114 -1.39 21.91 -1.04
N ARG A 115 -1.91 22.41 0.08
CA ARG A 115 -1.30 22.19 1.40
C ARG A 115 -2.33 21.62 2.37
N ILE A 116 -1.83 20.95 3.40
CA ILE A 116 -2.62 20.53 4.54
C ILE A 116 -2.94 21.75 5.43
N THR A 117 -4.15 21.80 5.98
CA THR A 117 -4.52 22.82 6.99
C THR A 117 -4.10 22.35 8.38
N ASP A 118 -4.15 23.22 9.38
CA ASP A 118 -3.89 22.83 10.77
C ASP A 118 -4.89 21.75 11.23
N HIS A 119 -6.17 21.90 10.87
CA HIS A 119 -7.19 20.87 11.13
C HIS A 119 -6.87 19.53 10.45
N GLY A 120 -6.40 19.57 9.19
CA GLY A 120 -5.94 18.38 8.49
C GLY A 120 -4.74 17.72 9.16
N ALA A 121 -3.80 18.52 9.65
CA ALA A 121 -2.60 18.07 10.34
C ALA A 121 -2.94 17.38 11.66
N GLU A 122 -3.82 17.97 12.47
CA GLU A 122 -4.29 17.35 13.72
C GLU A 122 -5.03 16.03 13.48
N LEU A 123 -5.89 15.97 12.46
CA LEU A 123 -6.60 14.75 12.07
C LEU A 123 -5.62 13.65 11.67
N ILE A 124 -4.68 13.96 10.77
CA ILE A 124 -3.78 12.93 10.24
C ILE A 124 -2.78 12.45 11.28
N ASP A 125 -2.28 13.33 12.16
CA ASP A 125 -1.35 12.94 13.22
C ASP A 125 -2.02 11.95 14.20
N ARG A 126 -3.28 12.21 14.58
CA ARG A 126 -4.08 11.28 15.40
C ARG A 126 -4.38 9.97 14.67
N ALA A 127 -4.85 10.04 13.42
CA ALA A 127 -5.15 8.86 12.62
C ALA A 127 -3.91 7.98 12.40
N PHE A 128 -2.74 8.61 12.20
CA PHE A 128 -1.47 7.92 12.05
C PHE A 128 -1.07 7.17 13.33
N ALA A 129 -1.20 7.81 14.49
CA ALA A 129 -0.93 7.18 15.78
C ALA A 129 -1.85 5.95 16.02
N ARG A 130 -3.15 6.06 15.73
CA ARG A 130 -4.09 4.94 15.84
C ARG A 130 -3.79 3.81 14.86
N ASN A 131 -3.47 4.14 13.61
CA ASN A 131 -3.09 3.15 12.60
C ASN A 131 -1.82 2.40 13.02
N LEU A 132 -0.82 3.09 13.57
CA LEU A 132 0.41 2.47 14.07
C LEU A 132 0.14 1.53 15.26
N GLU A 133 -0.75 1.91 16.17
CA GLU A 133 -1.10 1.03 17.29
C GLU A 133 -1.81 -0.24 16.81
N ALA A 134 -2.76 -0.11 15.88
CA ALA A 134 -3.41 -1.27 15.27
C ALA A 134 -2.42 -2.17 14.52
N GLU A 135 -1.43 -1.60 13.83
CA GLU A 135 -0.35 -2.37 13.20
C GLU A 135 0.49 -3.14 14.24
N ARG A 136 0.81 -2.52 15.38
CA ARG A 136 1.54 -3.18 16.48
C ARG A 136 0.76 -4.35 17.05
N GLU A 137 -0.54 -4.19 17.28
CA GLU A 137 -1.44 -5.24 17.76
C GLU A 137 -1.52 -6.41 16.77
N LEU A 138 -1.68 -6.13 15.47
CA LEU A 138 -1.71 -7.17 14.42
C LEU A 138 -0.41 -7.97 14.36
N LEU A 139 0.71 -7.34 14.70
CA LEU A 139 2.03 -7.96 14.72
C LEU A 139 2.40 -8.54 16.09
N ALA A 140 1.57 -8.41 17.13
CA ALA A 140 1.89 -8.79 18.51
C ALA A 140 2.27 -10.28 18.66
N GLY A 141 1.73 -11.15 17.79
CA GLY A 141 2.08 -12.57 17.74
C GLY A 141 3.47 -12.88 17.17
N MET A 142 4.19 -11.89 16.64
CA MET A 142 5.53 -12.05 16.06
C MET A 142 6.61 -11.48 16.99
N ASN A 143 7.67 -12.26 17.21
CA ASN A 143 8.88 -11.76 17.86
C ASN A 143 9.73 -10.91 16.89
N THR A 144 10.74 -10.21 17.43
CA THR A 144 11.60 -9.29 16.66
C THR A 144 12.25 -9.96 15.45
N LYS A 145 12.85 -11.16 15.63
CA LYS A 145 13.51 -11.89 14.53
C LYS A 145 12.54 -12.26 13.41
N GLN A 146 11.31 -12.62 13.75
CA GLN A 146 10.27 -12.92 12.74
C GLN A 146 9.87 -11.66 11.97
N ARG A 147 9.74 -10.51 12.64
CA ARG A 147 9.41 -9.23 11.99
C ARG A 147 10.52 -8.79 11.06
N GLU A 148 11.78 -8.89 11.48
CA GLU A 148 12.95 -8.59 10.66
C GLU A 148 13.01 -9.47 9.41
N ALA A 149 12.80 -10.78 9.55
CA ALA A 149 12.81 -11.71 8.42
C ALA A 149 11.71 -11.39 7.39
N VAL A 150 10.48 -11.12 7.84
CA VAL A 150 9.37 -10.75 6.95
C VAL A 150 9.65 -9.40 6.28
N SER A 151 10.09 -8.40 7.03
CA SER A 151 10.40 -7.08 6.49
C SER A 151 11.52 -7.15 5.44
N GLY A 152 12.58 -7.91 5.72
CA GLY A 152 13.70 -8.09 4.78
C GLY A 152 13.26 -8.76 3.47
N GLY A 153 12.51 -9.86 3.58
CA GLY A 153 12.02 -10.59 2.41
C GLY A 153 11.02 -9.79 1.57
N LEU A 154 10.11 -9.04 2.21
CA LEU A 154 9.19 -8.15 1.49
C LEU A 154 9.93 -6.99 0.80
N ALA A 155 10.97 -6.44 1.42
CA ALA A 155 11.76 -5.38 0.81
C ALA A 155 12.54 -5.89 -0.42
N GLU A 156 13.07 -7.11 -0.36
CA GLU A 156 13.70 -7.76 -1.52
C GLU A 156 12.71 -8.02 -2.65
N LEU A 157 11.54 -8.58 -2.31
CA LEU A 157 10.47 -8.80 -3.27
C LEU A 157 10.04 -7.49 -3.94
N LEU A 158 9.84 -6.42 -3.17
CA LEU A 158 9.43 -5.12 -3.72
C LEU A 158 10.49 -4.56 -4.68
N ARG A 159 11.77 -4.58 -4.30
CA ARG A 159 12.87 -4.16 -5.19
C ARG A 159 12.90 -4.97 -6.49
N SER A 160 12.65 -6.28 -6.41
CA SER A 160 12.60 -7.13 -7.61
C SER A 160 11.42 -6.82 -8.53
N LEU A 161 10.29 -6.35 -7.99
CA LEU A 161 9.09 -6.03 -8.76
C LEU A 161 9.11 -4.61 -9.33
N GLU A 162 9.76 -3.67 -8.65
CA GLU A 162 9.91 -2.27 -9.10
C GLU A 162 11.08 -2.07 -10.09
N GLY A 163 11.99 -3.04 -10.19
CA GLY A 163 13.02 -3.08 -11.22
C GLY A 163 12.43 -3.24 -12.63
N PRO A 164 13.18 -2.89 -13.70
CA PRO A 164 12.72 -3.15 -15.06
C PRO A 164 12.37 -4.63 -15.21
N PRO A 165 11.23 -4.98 -15.85
CA PRO A 165 10.81 -6.37 -15.97
C PRO A 165 11.95 -7.20 -16.56
N ALA A 166 12.25 -8.34 -15.95
CA ALA A 166 13.20 -9.28 -16.51
C ALA A 166 12.81 -9.55 -17.98
N PRO A 167 13.78 -9.56 -18.93
CA PRO A 167 13.47 -9.85 -20.32
C PRO A 167 12.71 -11.17 -20.39
N ALA A 168 11.65 -11.20 -21.22
CA ALA A 168 10.85 -12.40 -21.40
C ALA A 168 11.78 -13.58 -21.72
N PRO A 169 11.53 -14.78 -21.16
CA PRO A 169 12.32 -15.96 -21.51
C PRO A 169 12.28 -16.13 -23.03
N PRO A 170 13.40 -16.49 -23.69
CA PRO A 170 13.42 -16.71 -25.13
C PRO A 170 12.34 -17.73 -25.48
N ALA A 171 11.49 -17.38 -26.45
CA ALA A 171 10.46 -18.27 -26.95
C ALA A 171 11.12 -19.62 -27.26
N SER A 172 10.63 -20.67 -26.61
CA SER A 172 11.13 -22.02 -26.83
C SER A 172 10.96 -22.33 -28.31
N SER A 173 12.07 -22.35 -29.05
CA SER A 173 12.08 -22.83 -30.43
C SER A 173 11.60 -24.27 -30.40
N GLN A 174 10.37 -24.50 -30.85
CA GLN A 174 9.94 -25.84 -31.21
C GLN A 174 10.82 -26.29 -32.38
N PRO A 175 11.47 -27.46 -32.31
CA PRO A 175 12.16 -28.01 -33.46
C PRO A 175 11.11 -28.53 -34.46
N ASP A 176 11.35 -28.20 -35.74
CA ASP A 176 10.65 -28.75 -36.92
C ASP A 176 10.75 -30.29 -37.00
#